data_AF-A0A5C9BLQ3-F1
#
_entry.id   AF-A0A5C9BLQ3-F1
#
_cell.length_a   1.000
_cell.length_b   1.000
_cell.length_c   1.000
_cell.angle_alpha   90.00
_cell.angle_beta   90.00
_cell.angle_gamma   90.00
#
_symmetry.space_group_name_H-M   'P 1'
#
loop_
_entity.id
_entity.type
_entity.pdbx_description
1 polymer ?
#
loop_
_entity_poly.entity_id
_entity_poly.type
_entity_poly.pdbx_seq_one_letter_code
_entity_poly.pdbx_strand_id
1 'polypeptide(L)'
;MVTVGSVTREAAASRFSFLAAKVSGRRQQIKEFTHRDPDFVFWIYSDGRLHDAKLSHRDNVPRGYEAILDDEPDYGGFLRGRVASLGSDQLIVVYCRPESLAAPGEKLDQFLAGIARLPIPVADEALVVSDNADIYGTVADLFERARTSA
;
A
#
# COMPACT_ATOMS: atom_id res chain seq x y z
N MET A 1 -13.72 -5.24 6.13
CA MET A 1 -12.83 -4.08 6.01
C MET A 1 -12.09 -3.94 7.32
N VAL A 2 -10.81 -4.22 7.30
CA VAL A 2 -9.93 -4.24 8.47
C VAL A 2 -9.55 -2.79 8.82
N THR A 3 -9.43 -2.51 10.11
CA THR A 3 -8.79 -1.29 10.62
C THR A 3 -7.93 -1.70 11.80
N VAL A 4 -6.61 -1.61 11.63
CA VAL A 4 -5.60 -1.89 12.66
C VAL A 4 -4.59 -0.76 12.71
N GLY A 5 -3.86 -0.65 13.81
CA GLY A 5 -2.90 0.43 14.05
C GLY A 5 -3.50 1.56 14.90
N SER A 6 -2.77 2.67 14.96
CA SER A 6 -3.11 3.82 15.81
C SER A 6 -4.15 4.76 15.20
N VAL A 7 -4.35 4.70 13.87
CA VAL A 7 -5.29 5.56 13.16
C VAL A 7 -6.66 4.90 13.02
N THR A 8 -7.68 5.53 13.60
CA THR A 8 -9.07 5.10 13.42
C THR A 8 -9.57 5.39 12.02
N ARG A 9 -10.65 4.70 11.61
CA ARG A 9 -11.26 4.93 10.30
C ARG A 9 -11.83 6.34 10.17
N GLU A 10 -12.38 6.89 11.24
CA GLU A 10 -12.92 8.24 11.30
C GLU A 10 -11.82 9.28 11.10
N ALA A 11 -10.66 9.08 11.76
CA ALA A 11 -9.49 9.94 11.59
C ALA A 11 -8.86 9.80 10.19
N ALA A 12 -8.82 8.60 9.64
CA ALA A 12 -8.38 8.40 8.26
C ALA A 12 -9.33 9.08 7.25
N ALA A 13 -10.64 9.03 7.51
CA ALA A 13 -11.67 9.60 6.65
C ALA A 13 -11.68 11.13 6.65
N SER A 14 -11.22 11.78 7.72
CA SER A 14 -11.07 13.24 7.73
C SER A 14 -9.95 13.72 6.81
N ARG A 15 -8.91 12.89 6.62
CA ARG A 15 -7.79 13.13 5.67
C ARG A 15 -8.19 12.72 4.25
N PHE A 16 -8.77 11.54 4.11
CA PHE A 16 -9.15 10.93 2.83
C PHE A 16 -10.60 10.44 2.88
N SER A 17 -11.53 11.25 2.37
CA SER A 17 -12.98 11.01 2.50
C SER A 17 -13.44 9.63 1.99
N PHE A 18 -12.76 9.06 1.00
CA PHE A 18 -13.06 7.72 0.47
C PHE A 18 -12.83 6.59 1.49
N LEU A 19 -12.09 6.83 2.58
CA LEU A 19 -11.85 5.85 3.65
C LEU A 19 -13.01 5.72 4.65
N ALA A 20 -14.02 6.59 4.57
CA ALA A 20 -15.20 6.52 5.43
C ALA A 20 -15.91 5.16 5.33
N ALA A 21 -16.58 4.75 6.41
CA ALA A 21 -17.20 3.44 6.55
C ALA A 21 -18.20 3.11 5.42
N LYS A 22 -19.00 4.09 5.00
CA LYS A 22 -20.03 3.95 3.96
C LYS A 22 -19.73 4.87 2.78
N VAL A 23 -18.99 4.34 1.79
CA VAL A 23 -18.66 5.03 0.55
C VAL A 23 -18.94 4.10 -0.62
N SER A 24 -19.72 4.57 -1.60
CA SER A 24 -19.92 3.88 -2.88
C SER A 24 -18.75 4.19 -3.83
N GLY A 25 -18.37 3.20 -4.65
CA GLY A 25 -17.30 3.39 -5.64
C GLY A 25 -15.91 3.62 -5.03
N ARG A 26 -15.67 3.18 -3.79
CA ARG A 26 -14.43 3.43 -3.06
C ARG A 26 -13.15 3.07 -3.82
N ARG A 27 -13.11 1.87 -4.43
CA ARG A 27 -11.96 1.41 -5.23
C ARG A 27 -11.65 2.36 -6.38
N GLN A 28 -12.70 2.91 -7.02
CA GLN A 28 -12.56 3.89 -8.10
C GLN A 28 -12.04 5.23 -7.57
N GLN A 29 -12.51 5.70 -6.42
CA GLN A 29 -12.01 6.95 -5.82
C GLN A 29 -10.53 6.84 -5.40
N ILE A 30 -10.13 5.71 -4.81
CA ILE A 30 -8.72 5.42 -4.49
C ILE A 30 -7.88 5.41 -5.77
N LYS A 31 -8.39 4.77 -6.83
CA LYS A 31 -7.74 4.74 -8.14
C LYS A 31 -7.57 6.15 -8.71
N GLU A 32 -8.63 6.94 -8.74
CA GLU A 32 -8.60 8.32 -9.24
C GLU A 32 -7.61 9.20 -8.48
N PHE A 33 -7.59 9.08 -7.15
CA PHE A 33 -6.63 9.77 -6.30
C PHE A 33 -5.19 9.36 -6.63
N THR A 34 -4.90 8.06 -6.59
CA THR A 34 -3.52 7.55 -6.74
C THR A 34 -3.01 7.48 -8.18
N HIS A 35 -3.87 7.61 -9.20
CA HIS A 35 -3.43 7.60 -10.61
C HIS A 35 -3.25 9.01 -11.17
N ARG A 36 -3.84 10.03 -10.53
CA ARG A 36 -3.76 11.40 -11.03
C ARG A 36 -2.34 11.96 -10.96
N ASP A 37 -1.70 11.81 -9.81
CA ASP A 37 -0.34 12.32 -9.56
C ASP A 37 0.35 11.46 -8.47
N PRO A 38 0.74 10.21 -8.79
CA PRO A 38 1.45 9.38 -7.83
C PRO A 38 2.87 9.91 -7.60
N ASP A 39 3.30 9.95 -6.35
CA ASP A 39 4.70 10.23 -6.00
C ASP A 39 5.61 9.08 -6.44
N PHE A 40 5.10 7.84 -6.34
CA PHE A 40 5.81 6.65 -6.80
C PHE A 40 4.85 5.49 -7.08
N VAL A 41 5.19 4.63 -8.05
CA VAL A 41 4.45 3.43 -8.41
C VAL A 41 5.39 2.24 -8.31
N PHE A 42 5.03 1.21 -7.55
CA PHE A 42 5.97 0.15 -7.20
C PHE A 42 5.44 -1.28 -7.39
N TRP A 43 6.39 -2.16 -7.66
CA TRP A 43 6.32 -3.58 -7.34
C TRP A 43 7.36 -3.89 -6.25
N ILE A 44 7.04 -4.80 -5.34
CA ILE A 44 7.97 -5.32 -4.34
C ILE A 44 8.05 -6.83 -4.53
N TYR A 45 9.25 -7.34 -4.83
CA TYR A 45 9.52 -8.78 -4.95
C TYR A 45 9.30 -9.48 -3.61
N SER A 46 9.11 -10.80 -3.63
CA SER A 46 8.97 -11.60 -2.39
C SER A 46 10.17 -11.46 -1.44
N ASP A 47 11.36 -11.16 -1.97
CA ASP A 47 12.60 -10.90 -1.21
C ASP A 47 12.73 -9.45 -0.70
N GLY A 48 11.70 -8.61 -0.89
CA GLY A 48 11.70 -7.22 -0.46
C GLY A 48 12.46 -6.27 -1.39
N ARG A 49 13.00 -6.71 -2.54
CA ARG A 49 13.51 -5.78 -3.55
C ARG A 49 12.38 -4.88 -4.07
N LEU A 50 12.71 -3.62 -4.31
CA LEU A 50 11.80 -2.63 -4.91
C LEU A 50 12.03 -2.58 -6.42
N HIS A 51 10.95 -2.49 -7.19
CA HIS A 51 10.96 -2.23 -8.62
C HIS A 51 10.09 -1.02 -8.93
N ASP A 52 10.67 -0.07 -9.65
CA ASP A 52 10.01 1.14 -10.12
C ASP A 52 9.10 0.82 -11.31
N ALA A 53 7.79 0.94 -11.11
CA ALA A 53 6.78 0.76 -12.14
C ALA A 53 6.47 2.05 -12.93
N LYS A 54 7.26 3.11 -12.72
CA LYS A 54 7.14 4.43 -13.34
C LYS A 54 5.74 5.00 -13.17
N LEU A 55 4.97 5.04 -14.26
CA LEU A 55 3.60 5.54 -14.26
C LEU A 55 2.55 4.42 -14.34
N SER A 56 2.98 3.18 -14.64
CA SER A 56 2.06 2.09 -14.96
C SER A 56 2.65 0.75 -14.61
N HIS A 57 2.04 0.10 -13.62
CA HIS A 57 2.31 -1.29 -13.26
C HIS A 57 2.19 -2.26 -14.44
N ARG A 58 1.20 -2.05 -15.33
CA ARG A 58 0.94 -2.94 -16.45
C ARG A 58 2.03 -2.80 -17.51
N ASP A 59 2.42 -1.57 -17.80
CA ASP A 59 3.38 -1.29 -18.88
C ASP A 59 4.84 -1.38 -18.39
N ASN A 60 5.06 -1.47 -17.07
CA ASN A 60 6.38 -1.62 -16.43
C ASN A 60 6.37 -2.72 -15.36
N VAL A 61 5.86 -3.90 -15.74
CA VAL A 61 5.97 -5.13 -14.94
C VAL A 61 7.46 -5.54 -14.79
N PRO A 62 7.85 -6.18 -13.67
CA PRO A 62 9.18 -6.78 -13.56
C PRO A 62 9.46 -7.72 -14.73
N ARG A 63 10.62 -7.54 -15.38
CA ARG A 63 10.98 -8.30 -16.59
C ARG A 63 11.00 -9.81 -16.33
N GLY A 64 10.30 -10.58 -17.14
CA GLY A 64 10.19 -12.04 -17.00
C GLY A 64 9.11 -12.49 -16.01
N TYR A 65 8.30 -11.56 -15.51
CA TYR A 65 7.17 -11.82 -14.60
C TYR A 65 5.86 -11.30 -15.18
N GLU A 66 5.70 -11.24 -16.50
CA GLU A 66 4.52 -10.65 -17.15
C GLU A 66 3.21 -11.31 -16.72
N ALA A 67 3.25 -12.63 -16.44
CA ALA A 67 2.11 -13.42 -15.99
C ALA A 67 1.55 -13.02 -14.61
N ILE A 68 2.29 -12.25 -13.79
CA ILE A 68 1.80 -11.84 -12.46
C ILE A 68 0.57 -10.93 -12.56
N LEU A 69 0.35 -10.27 -13.71
CA LEU A 69 -0.82 -9.42 -13.93
C LEU A 69 -2.13 -10.22 -13.94
N ASP A 70 -2.06 -11.52 -14.25
CA ASP A 70 -3.22 -12.41 -14.33
C ASP A 70 -3.53 -13.10 -12.99
N ASP A 71 -2.68 -12.91 -11.98
CA ASP A 71 -2.75 -13.57 -10.67
C ASP A 71 -3.29 -12.65 -9.55
N GLU A 72 -4.20 -11.73 -9.87
CA GLU A 72 -4.81 -10.85 -8.85
C GLU A 72 -5.63 -11.67 -7.83
N PRO A 73 -5.49 -11.45 -6.51
CA PRO A 73 -4.73 -10.38 -5.83
C PRO A 73 -3.35 -10.77 -5.33
N ASP A 74 -2.86 -11.96 -5.67
CA ASP A 74 -1.61 -12.51 -5.11
C ASP A 74 -0.37 -12.10 -5.92
N TYR A 75 -0.55 -11.74 -7.19
CA TYR A 75 0.43 -11.21 -8.13
C TYR A 75 1.75 -12.01 -8.14
N GLY A 76 1.68 -13.34 -8.14
CA GLY A 76 2.84 -14.22 -8.09
C GLY A 76 3.68 -14.06 -6.82
N GLY A 77 3.07 -13.58 -5.73
CA GLY A 77 3.74 -13.27 -4.48
C GLY A 77 4.32 -11.85 -4.40
N PHE A 78 4.20 -11.03 -5.45
CA PHE A 78 4.62 -9.64 -5.42
C PHE A 78 3.61 -8.79 -4.62
N LEU A 79 4.10 -7.70 -4.04
CA LEU A 79 3.24 -6.61 -3.62
C LEU A 79 3.27 -5.51 -4.67
N ARG A 80 2.11 -4.90 -4.91
CA ARG A 80 1.91 -3.86 -5.90
C ARG A 80 1.33 -2.65 -5.21
N GLY A 81 1.75 -1.43 -5.56
CA GLY A 81 1.20 -0.27 -4.89
C GLY A 81 1.62 1.08 -5.43
N ARG A 82 1.12 2.12 -4.77
CA ARG A 82 1.43 3.51 -5.08
C ARG A 82 1.61 4.31 -3.79
N VAL A 83 2.48 5.31 -3.87
CA VAL A 83 2.56 6.41 -2.91
C VAL A 83 1.93 7.63 -3.57
N ALA A 84 1.06 8.33 -2.85
CA ALA A 84 0.46 9.58 -3.32
C ALA A 84 0.28 10.54 -2.15
N SER A 85 0.52 11.83 -2.40
CA SER A 85 0.45 12.90 -1.42
C SER A 85 -0.74 13.82 -1.67
N LEU A 86 -1.31 14.36 -0.59
CA LEU A 86 -2.34 15.39 -0.60
C LEU A 86 -2.02 16.44 0.46
N GLY A 87 -1.42 17.56 0.05
CA GLY A 87 -0.92 18.57 0.99
C GLY A 87 0.19 17.98 1.85
N SER A 88 0.00 17.96 3.17
CA SER A 88 0.94 17.34 4.13
C SER A 88 0.69 15.85 4.37
N ASP A 89 -0.40 15.29 3.83
CA ASP A 89 -0.76 13.90 4.04
C ASP A 89 -0.20 12.98 2.96
N GLN A 90 0.30 11.81 3.35
CA GLN A 90 0.74 10.76 2.44
C GLN A 90 -0.12 9.51 2.61
N LEU A 91 -0.40 8.84 1.48
CA LEU A 91 -1.11 7.58 1.41
C LEU A 91 -0.31 6.57 0.60
N ILE A 92 -0.10 5.39 1.17
CA ILE A 92 0.45 4.22 0.49
C ILE A 92 -0.69 3.23 0.27
N VAL A 93 -1.02 2.97 -0.99
CA VAL A 93 -2.04 1.99 -1.37
C VAL A 93 -1.36 0.72 -1.85
N VAL A 94 -1.70 -0.41 -1.24
CA VAL A 94 -1.15 -1.74 -1.57
C VAL A 94 -2.28 -2.65 -2.06
N TYR A 95 -2.12 -3.23 -3.23
CA TYR A 95 -3.07 -4.19 -3.80
C TYR A 95 -2.78 -5.54 -3.16
N CYS A 96 -3.62 -5.94 -2.19
CA CYS A 96 -3.39 -7.13 -1.38
C CYS A 96 -4.69 -7.60 -0.73
N ARG A 97 -4.66 -8.81 -0.16
CA ARG A 97 -5.75 -9.34 0.66
C ARG A 97 -5.80 -8.61 2.02
N PRO A 98 -6.98 -8.49 2.66
CA PRO A 98 -7.13 -7.77 3.92
C PRO A 98 -6.21 -8.23 5.07
N GLU A 99 -5.81 -9.50 5.07
CA GLU A 99 -4.95 -10.09 6.08
C GLU A 99 -3.45 -9.81 5.85
N SER A 100 -3.04 -9.44 4.63
CA SER A 100 -1.62 -9.45 4.22
C SER A 100 -0.72 -8.54 5.06
N LEU A 101 -1.21 -7.38 5.50
CA LEU A 101 -0.44 -6.43 6.33
C LEU A 101 -1.05 -6.22 7.72
N ALA A 102 -2.14 -6.95 8.03
CA ALA A 102 -2.89 -6.77 9.28
C ALA A 102 -2.20 -7.41 10.49
N ALA A 103 -1.38 -8.43 10.25
CA ALA A 103 -0.62 -9.15 11.26
C ALA A 103 0.86 -9.23 10.86
N PRO A 104 1.75 -9.51 11.82
CA PRO A 104 3.16 -9.81 11.52
C PRO A 104 3.30 -11.05 10.64
N GLY A 105 4.33 -11.07 9.80
CA GLY A 105 4.65 -12.18 8.91
C GLY A 105 5.32 -11.75 7.61
N GLU A 106 5.58 -12.73 6.74
CA GLU A 106 6.39 -12.55 5.52
C GLU A 106 5.92 -11.39 4.63
N LYS A 107 4.61 -11.17 4.52
CA LYS A 107 4.05 -10.09 3.69
C LYS A 107 4.29 -8.71 4.28
N LEU A 108 4.23 -8.57 5.61
CA LEU A 108 4.58 -7.32 6.28
C LEU A 108 6.08 -7.05 6.13
N ASP A 109 6.92 -8.06 6.33
CA ASP A 109 8.38 -7.94 6.20
C ASP A 109 8.79 -7.60 4.76
N GLN A 110 8.18 -8.27 3.78
CA GLN A 110 8.32 -7.97 2.35
C GLN A 110 8.00 -6.50 2.08
N PHE A 111 6.85 -6.02 2.56
CA PHE A 111 6.43 -4.63 2.39
C PHE A 111 7.42 -3.63 3.01
N LEU A 112 7.79 -3.83 4.27
CA LEU A 112 8.71 -2.96 5.01
C LEU A 112 10.10 -2.90 4.36
N ALA A 113 10.62 -4.04 3.89
CA ALA A 113 11.89 -4.11 3.17
C ALA A 113 11.85 -3.34 1.84
N GLY A 114 10.71 -3.37 1.14
CA GLY A 114 10.52 -2.66 -0.12
C GLY A 114 10.37 -1.14 0.07
N ILE A 115 9.52 -0.71 1.00
CA ILE A 115 9.28 0.73 1.24
C ILE A 115 10.52 1.43 1.80
N ALA A 116 11.35 0.75 2.58
CA ALA A 116 12.62 1.28 3.07
C ALA A 116 13.62 1.63 1.94
N ARG A 117 13.36 1.18 0.70
CA ARG A 117 14.18 1.43 -0.48
C ARG A 117 13.56 2.45 -1.44
N LEU A 118 12.43 3.07 -1.08
CA LEU A 118 11.80 4.07 -1.94
C LEU A 118 12.75 5.25 -2.20
N PRO A 119 12.85 5.74 -3.44
CA PRO A 119 13.72 6.88 -3.77
C PRO A 119 13.09 8.23 -3.42
N ILE A 120 11.98 8.22 -2.68
CA ILE A 120 11.24 9.39 -2.22
C ILE A 120 11.12 9.35 -0.69
N PRO A 121 11.04 10.52 -0.02
CA PRO A 121 10.72 10.57 1.40
C PRO A 121 9.33 9.97 1.67
N VAL A 122 9.26 9.09 2.66
CA VAL A 122 8.01 8.56 3.20
C VAL A 122 7.97 8.92 4.67
N ALA A 123 6.92 9.64 5.07
CA ALA A 123 6.72 10.05 6.45
C ALA A 123 6.26 8.87 7.31
N ASP A 124 6.63 8.86 8.59
CA ASP A 124 6.23 7.84 9.55
C ASP A 124 4.71 7.81 9.75
N GLU A 125 4.05 8.96 9.60
CA GLU A 125 2.60 9.18 9.65
C GLU A 125 1.86 8.89 8.32
N ALA A 126 2.58 8.47 7.28
CA ALA A 126 1.98 8.08 6.01
C ALA A 126 1.02 6.91 6.24
N LEU A 127 -0.21 7.05 5.78
CA LEU A 127 -1.27 6.07 5.99
C LEU A 127 -1.11 4.90 5.00
N VAL A 128 -1.14 3.67 5.49
CA VAL A 128 -1.04 2.46 4.65
C VAL A 128 -2.40 1.78 4.56
N VAL A 129 -2.87 1.59 3.32
CA VAL A 129 -4.21 1.03 3.06
C VAL A 129 -4.19 0.01 1.92
N SER A 130 -5.20 -0.86 1.88
CA SER A 130 -5.45 -1.71 0.69
C SER A 130 -6.18 -0.93 -0.42
N ASP A 131 -6.21 -1.48 -1.64
CA ASP A 131 -7.05 -0.96 -2.72
C ASP A 131 -8.57 -1.14 -2.47
N ASN A 132 -8.92 -1.89 -1.41
CA ASN A 132 -10.27 -2.06 -0.87
C ASN A 132 -10.51 -1.26 0.43
N ALA A 133 -9.57 -0.40 0.81
CA ALA A 133 -9.60 0.50 1.98
C ALA A 133 -9.59 -0.16 3.35
N ASP A 134 -9.02 -1.36 3.43
CA ASP A 134 -8.50 -1.86 4.70
C ASP A 134 -7.42 -0.87 5.18
N ILE A 135 -7.48 -0.48 6.45
CA ILE A 135 -6.52 0.46 7.04
C ILE A 135 -5.57 -0.36 7.89
N TYR A 136 -4.28 -0.30 7.56
CA TYR A 136 -3.24 -1.00 8.28
C TYR A 136 -2.52 -0.11 9.30
N GLY A 137 -2.90 1.16 9.39
CA GLY A 137 -2.28 2.15 10.25
C GLY A 137 -1.29 3.02 9.49
N THR A 138 -0.34 3.61 10.20
CA THR A 138 0.76 4.37 9.61
C THR A 138 1.97 3.50 9.29
N VAL A 139 2.96 4.04 8.57
CA VAL A 139 4.26 3.37 8.38
C VAL A 139 4.89 3.02 9.73
N ALA A 140 4.86 3.92 10.70
CA ALA A 140 5.34 3.65 12.06
C ALA A 140 4.58 2.49 12.74
N ASP A 141 3.24 2.41 12.59
CA ASP A 141 2.45 1.30 13.13
C ASP A 141 2.91 -0.05 12.55
N LEU A 142 3.24 -0.10 11.26
CA LEU A 142 3.69 -1.31 10.59
C LEU A 142 5.09 -1.74 11.07
N PHE A 143 6.01 -0.79 11.26
CA PHE A 143 7.32 -1.08 11.85
C PHE A 143 7.23 -1.57 13.30
N GLU A 144 6.34 -0.98 14.12
CA GLU A 144 6.08 -1.48 15.48
C GLU A 144 5.47 -2.88 15.43
N ARG A 145 4.49 -3.10 14.55
CA ARG A 145 3.84 -4.41 14.38
C ARG A 145 4.83 -5.51 14.06
N ALA A 146 5.79 -5.27 13.18
CA ALA A 146 6.81 -6.26 12.84
C ALA A 146 7.74 -6.59 14.03
N ARG A 147 8.04 -5.60 14.88
CA ARG A 147 8.90 -5.80 16.07
C ARG A 147 8.27 -6.68 17.13
N THR A 148 6.95 -6.64 17.31
CA THR A 148 6.25 -7.44 18.34
C THR A 148 6.21 -8.95 18.04
N SER A 149 6.78 -9.40 16.92
CA SER A 149 6.91 -10.83 16.56
C SER A 149 8.33 -11.39 16.63
N ALA A 150 9.30 -10.56 17.02
CA ALA A 150 10.66 -10.98 17.33
C ALA A 150 10.79 -11.24 18.85
#